data_AF-A0A3G8LG17-F1
#
_entry.id   AF-A0A3G8LG17-F1
#
_cell.length_a   1.000
_cell.length_b   1.000
_cell.length_c   1.000
_cell.angle_alpha   90.00
_cell.angle_beta   90.00
_cell.angle_gamma   90.00
#
_symmetry.space_group_name_H-M   'P 1'
#
loop_
_entity.id
_entity.type
_entity.pdbx_description
1 polymer ?
#
loop_
_entity_poly.entity_id
_entity_poly.type
_entity_poly.pdbx_seq_one_letter_code
_entity_poly.pdbx_strand_id
1 'polypeptide(L)' 'MKKGKKVSLACQECLHKNYVLAKSSEARLELNKFCKYCNKSTLHKEEK' A
#
# COMPACT_ATOMS: atom_id res chain seq x y z
N MET A 1 -16.23 15.87 10.67
CA MET A 1 -15.11 15.02 11.16
C MET A 1 -14.60 14.16 9.99
N LYS A 2 -13.50 14.56 9.32
CA LYS A 2 -12.96 13.77 8.20
C LYS A 2 -12.31 12.50 8.79
N LYS A 3 -13.00 11.36 8.73
CA LYS A 3 -12.43 10.04 9.04
C LYS A 3 -11.27 9.81 8.05
N GLY A 4 -10.03 10.02 8.51
CA GLY A 4 -8.84 9.66 7.74
C GLY A 4 -8.93 8.18 7.41
N LYS A 5 -9.08 7.85 6.12
CA LYS A 5 -9.15 6.47 5.66
C LYS A 5 -7.74 5.91 5.79
N LYS A 6 -7.53 5.05 6.80
CA LYS A 6 -6.30 4.26 6.91
C LYS A 6 -6.40 3.19 5.83
N VAL A 7 -5.44 3.20 4.91
CA VAL A 7 -5.35 2.21 3.84
C VAL A 7 -4.06 1.42 4.01
N SER A 8 -4.12 0.13 3.74
CA SER A 8 -2.95 -0.73 3.74
C SER A 8 -2.42 -0.86 2.32
N LEU A 9 -1.12 -1.02 2.14
CA LEU A 9 -0.51 -1.29 0.85
C LEU A 9 -0.02 -2.74 0.84
N ALA A 10 -0.60 -3.51 -0.06
CA ALA A 10 -0.22 -4.88 -0.34
C ALA A 10 0.71 -4.92 -1.55
N CYS A 11 1.81 -5.63 -1.44
CA CYS A 11 2.67 -5.90 -2.58
C CYS A 11 1.94 -6.78 -3.62
N GLN A 12 2.09 -6.49 -4.91
CA GLN A 12 1.49 -7.31 -5.97
C GLN A 12 2.11 -8.71 -6.14
N GLU A 13 3.32 -8.92 -5.65
CA GLU A 13 4.01 -10.22 -5.78
C GLU A 13 3.93 -11.05 -4.50
N CYS A 14 4.26 -10.45 -3.36
CA CYS A 14 4.25 -11.14 -2.07
C CYS A 14 2.86 -11.11 -1.39
N LEU A 15 1.90 -10.31 -1.90
CA LEU A 15 0.58 -10.02 -1.27
C LEU A 15 0.66 -9.56 0.20
N HIS A 16 1.87 -9.25 0.67
CA HIS A 16 2.11 -8.88 2.04
C HIS A 16 1.77 -7.41 2.25
N LYS A 17 0.98 -7.15 3.29
CA LYS A 17 0.58 -5.80 3.71
C LYS A 17 1.72 -5.23 4.54
N ASN A 18 2.47 -4.28 3.99
CA ASN A 18 3.67 -3.76 4.66
C ASN A 18 3.54 -2.29 5.12
N TYR A 19 2.69 -1.50 4.46
CA TYR A 19 2.58 -0.08 4.78
C TYR A 19 1.13 0.30 5.07
N VAL A 20 0.89 0.86 6.25
CA VAL A 20 -0.40 1.46 6.60
C VAL A 20 -0.21 2.96 6.52
N LEU A 21 -0.98 3.62 5.66
CA LEU A 21 -0.93 5.08 5.54
C LEU A 21 -2.32 5.70 5.59
N ALA A 22 -2.40 6.85 6.23
CA ALA A 22 -3.61 7.65 6.29
C ALA A 22 -3.72 8.40 4.97
N LYS A 23 -4.67 8.00 4.13
CA LYS A 23 -4.91 8.63 2.85
C LYS A 23 -6.11 9.56 2.92
N SER A 24 -5.95 10.73 2.30
CA SER A 24 -6.99 11.75 2.18
C SER A 24 -7.68 11.74 0.80
N SER A 25 -7.08 11.04 -0.18
CA SER A 25 -7.57 10.96 -1.57
C SER A 25 -8.35 9.67 -1.83
N GLU A 26 -9.37 9.76 -2.66
CA GLU A 26 -10.31 8.67 -3.01
C GLU A 26 -9.79 7.77 -4.15
N ALA A 27 -8.73 8.18 -4.84
CA ALA A 27 -8.10 7.40 -5.91
C ALA A 27 -7.39 6.16 -5.34
N ARG A 28 -7.20 5.09 -6.11
CA ARG A 28 -6.32 3.96 -5.71
C ARG A 28 -4.87 4.42 -5.63
N LEU A 29 -4.14 4.10 -4.55
CA LEU A 29 -2.69 4.35 -4.47
C LEU A 29 -1.92 3.15 -5.01
N GLU A 30 -0.99 3.41 -5.91
CA GLU A 30 -0.04 2.41 -6.42
C GLU A 30 1.35 3.00 -6.26
N LEU A 31 2.18 2.37 -5.42
CA LEU A 31 3.51 2.86 -5.08
C LEU A 31 4.54 1.78 -5.36
N ASN A 32 5.59 2.13 -6.10
CA ASN A 32 6.73 1.23 -6.27
C ASN A 32 7.61 1.32 -5.01
N LYS A 33 7.58 0.26 -4.20
CA LYS A 33 8.33 0.16 -2.94
C LYS A 33 9.10 -1.15 -2.90
N PHE A 34 10.19 -1.17 -2.17
CA PHE A 34 10.93 -2.39 -1.91
C PHE A 34 10.09 -3.35 -1.02
N CYS A 35 9.72 -4.53 -1.53
CA CYS A 35 9.16 -5.61 -0.69
C CYS A 35 10.33 -6.36 -0.06
N LYS A 36 10.47 -6.29 1.27
CA LYS A 36 11.47 -7.04 2.05
C LYS A 36 11.37 -8.56 1.84
N TYR A 37 10.16 -9.06 1.58
CA TYR A 37 9.93 -10.49 1.31
C TYR A 37 10.38 -10.90 -0.10
N CYS A 38 10.22 -10.04 -1.10
CA CYS A 38 10.68 -10.29 -2.47
C CYS A 38 12.13 -9.88 -2.71
N ASN A 39 12.75 -9.15 -1.78
CA ASN A 39 14.07 -8.51 -1.92
C ASN A 39 14.23 -7.69 -3.22
N LYS A 40 13.14 -7.08 -3.69
CA LYS A 40 13.14 -6.25 -4.90
C LYS A 40 12.08 -5.16 -4.82
N SER A 41 12.21 -4.16 -5.70
CA SER A 41 11.24 -3.07 -5.84
C SER A 41 10.04 -3.55 -6.62
N THR A 42 8.88 -3.55 -5.95
CA THR A 42 7.64 -4.11 -6.48
C THR A 42 6.51 -3.10 -6.33
N LEU A 43 5.50 -3.25 -7.20
CA LEU A 43 4.33 -2.40 -7.14
C LEU A 43 3.49 -2.79 -5.92
N HIS A 44 3.31 -1.86 -5.00
CA HIS A 44 2.41 -2.02 -3.88
C HIS A 44 1.11 -1.28 -4.19
N LYS A 45 -0.02 -1.99 -4.13
CA LYS A 45 -1.35 -1.43 -4.37
C LYS A 45 -2.09 -1.27 -3.05
N GLU A 46 -2.93 -0.25 -3.01
CA GLU A 46 -3.85 -0.01 -1.91
C GLU A 46 -4.83 -1.17 -1.77
N GLU A 47 -4.80 -1.82 -0.60
CA GLU A 47 -5.77 -2.78 -0.11
C GLU A 47 -6.57 -2.14 1.03
N LYS A 48 -7.89 -2.29 0.95
CA LYS A 48 -8.84 -1.61 1.84
C LYS A 48 -8.92 -2.25 3.23
#